data_AF-A0A7A2XXM9-F1
#
_entry.id   AF-A0A7A2XXM9-F1
#
_cell.length_a   1.000
_cell.length_b   1.000
_cell.length_c   1.000
_cell.angle_alpha   90.00
_cell.angle_beta   90.00
_cell.angle_gamma   90.00
#
_symmetry.space_group_name_H-M   'P 1'
#
loop_
_entity.id
_entity.type
_entity.pdbx_description
1 polymer ?
#
loop_
_entity_poly.entity_id
_entity_poly.type
_entity_poly.pdbx_seq_one_letter_code
_entity_poly.pdbx_strand_id
1 'polypeptide(L)' 'MKNDNAVQHNNQTASEQTLSPDEGHVLHKVRDPVCGMAILPDRAHSSIRYQDHQLYFCSASCESKFKAHPDRYLTEDASE' A
#
# COMPACT_ATOMS: atom_id res chain seq x y z
N MET A 1 16.42 -20.48 -51.47
CA MET A 1 15.22 -20.34 -50.62
C MET A 1 15.63 -19.58 -49.37
N LYS A 2 15.14 -18.35 -49.18
CA LYS A 2 15.37 -17.53 -47.99
C LYS A 2 14.22 -17.85 -47.03
N ASN A 3 14.55 -18.26 -45.82
CA ASN A 3 13.60 -18.60 -44.78
C ASN A 3 13.41 -17.39 -43.86
N ASP A 4 12.44 -16.54 -44.20
CA ASP A 4 11.99 -15.43 -43.37
C ASP A 4 11.24 -15.99 -42.15
N ASN A 5 11.99 -16.44 -41.15
CA ASN A 5 11.45 -16.82 -39.86
C ASN A 5 11.11 -15.55 -39.08
N ALA A 6 9.85 -15.12 -39.16
CA ALA A 6 9.31 -14.02 -38.40
C ALA A 6 9.38 -14.34 -36.90
N VAL A 7 10.32 -13.71 -36.19
CA VAL A 7 10.30 -13.63 -34.74
C VAL A 7 9.09 -12.78 -34.35
N GLN A 8 8.00 -13.44 -33.98
CA GLN A 8 6.93 -12.80 -33.22
C GLN A 8 7.43 -12.63 -31.80
N HIS A 9 7.74 -11.38 -31.43
CA HIS A 9 7.98 -10.99 -30.05
C HIS A 9 6.70 -11.26 -29.25
N ASN A 10 6.81 -12.23 -28.36
CA ASN A 10 5.85 -12.55 -27.32
C ASN A 10 5.89 -11.49 -26.21
N ASN A 11 4.81 -11.43 -25.41
CA ASN A 11 4.79 -11.15 -23.96
C ASN A 11 4.27 -9.83 -23.36
N GLN A 12 3.49 -8.99 -24.03
CA GLN A 12 2.82 -7.87 -23.32
C GLN A 12 1.40 -8.24 -22.87
N THR A 13 1.29 -9.09 -21.84
CA THR A 13 0.09 -9.21 -21.02
C THR A 13 0.48 -9.59 -19.60
N ALA A 14 -0.11 -8.87 -18.65
CA ALA A 14 0.00 -8.97 -17.19
C ALA A 14 1.15 -8.16 -16.56
N SER A 15 0.85 -6.87 -16.32
CA SER A 15 1.02 -6.23 -15.02
C SER A 15 2.10 -6.84 -14.12
N GLU A 16 3.34 -6.41 -14.34
CA GLU A 16 4.46 -6.68 -13.45
C GLU A 16 4.23 -5.99 -12.09
N GLN A 17 3.49 -6.67 -11.22
CA GLN A 17 3.65 -6.58 -9.77
C GLN A 17 4.30 -7.88 -9.29
N THR A 18 5.48 -8.17 -9.82
CA THR A 18 6.39 -9.16 -9.22
C THR A 18 7.20 -8.43 -8.16
N LEU A 19 6.59 -8.21 -6.99
CA LEU A 19 7.35 -7.88 -5.79
C LEU A 19 8.04 -9.17 -5.33
N SER A 20 9.28 -9.35 -5.77
CA SER A 20 10.17 -10.45 -5.42
C SER A 20 10.32 -10.56 -3.88
N PRO A 21 9.96 -11.69 -3.25
CA PRO A 21 10.15 -11.88 -1.81
C PRO A 21 11.42 -12.69 -1.55
N ASP A 22 12.60 -12.07 -1.56
CA ASP A 22 13.83 -12.79 -1.14
C ASP A 22 14.73 -12.03 -0.15
N GLU A 23 14.53 -10.73 0.09
CA GLU A 23 15.36 -10.00 1.05
C GLU A 23 14.50 -9.42 2.17
N GLY A 24 14.35 -10.19 3.25
CA GLY A 24 14.25 -9.70 4.63
C GLY A 24 13.28 -8.56 4.94
N HIS A 25 12.24 -8.33 4.14
CA HIS A 25 11.25 -7.30 4.42
C HIS A 25 10.41 -7.76 5.62
N VAL A 26 10.82 -7.32 6.81
CA VAL A 26 9.98 -7.24 7.99
C VAL A 26 8.73 -6.46 7.60
N LEU A 27 7.68 -7.18 7.20
CA LEU A 27 6.36 -6.68 6.86
C LEU A 27 5.74 -6.08 8.12
N HIS A 28 6.20 -4.89 8.49
CA HIS A 28 5.63 -4.10 9.56
C HIS A 28 4.24 -3.68 9.12
N LYS A 29 3.25 -4.41 9.60
CA LYS A 29 1.84 -4.07 9.44
C LYS A 29 1.58 -2.82 10.25
N VAL A 30 0.98 -1.84 9.61
CA VAL A 30 0.50 -0.61 10.24
C VAL A 30 -0.98 -0.77 10.55
N ARG A 31 -1.46 -0.09 11.58
CA ARG A 31 -2.87 -0.12 11.95
C ARG A 31 -3.58 1.06 11.31
N ASP A 32 -4.69 0.79 10.63
CA ASP A 32 -5.58 1.85 10.16
C ASP A 32 -6.19 2.52 11.41
N PRO A 33 -6.00 3.84 11.62
CA PRO A 33 -6.42 4.51 12.85
C PRO A 33 -7.94 4.69 12.94
N VAL A 34 -8.69 4.47 11.85
CA VAL A 34 -10.15 4.63 11.81
C VAL A 34 -10.87 3.36 12.16
N CYS A 35 -10.45 2.23 11.57
CA CYS A 35 -11.10 0.93 11.78
C CYS A 35 -10.28 -0.02 12.66
N GLY A 36 -9.03 0.30 12.97
CA GLY A 36 -8.14 -0.53 13.76
C GLY A 36 -7.61 -1.76 13.01
N MET A 37 -7.85 -1.88 11.71
CA MET A 37 -7.42 -3.02 10.90
C MET A 37 -5.92 -2.97 10.60
N ALA A 38 -5.23 -4.09 10.77
CA ALA A 38 -3.83 -4.23 10.38
C ALA A 38 -3.72 -4.35 8.85
N ILE A 39 -3.01 -3.40 8.23
CA ILE A 39 -2.76 -3.36 6.80
C ILE A 39 -1.26 -3.30 6.53
N LEU A 40 -0.86 -3.72 5.34
CA LEU A 40 0.51 -3.53 4.90
C LEU A 40 0.64 -2.16 4.24
N PRO A 41 1.68 -1.37 4.55
CA PRO A 41 1.87 -0.07 3.93
C PRO A 41 1.97 -0.17 2.39
N ASP A 42 2.58 -1.25 1.91
CA ASP A 42 2.70 -1.58 0.48
C ASP A 42 1.35 -1.96 -0.17
N ARG A 43 0.41 -2.49 0.61
CA ARG A 43 -0.95 -2.84 0.14
C ARG A 43 -2.02 -1.86 0.61
N ALA A 44 -1.63 -0.71 1.16
CA ALA A 44 -2.57 0.30 1.60
C ALA A 44 -3.27 0.89 0.39
N HIS A 45 -4.57 1.19 0.53
CA HIS A 45 -5.31 1.83 -0.55
C HIS A 45 -4.84 3.28 -0.74
N SER A 46 -4.67 3.98 0.39
CA SER A 46 -4.20 5.36 0.45
C SER A 46 -3.25 5.52 1.62
N SER A 47 -2.34 6.48 1.49
CA SER A 47 -1.52 6.97 2.60
C SER A 47 -1.50 8.49 2.63
N ILE A 48 -1.49 9.08 3.82
CA ILE A 48 -1.33 10.53 4.01
C ILE A 48 -0.17 10.78 4.97
N ARG A 49 0.47 11.94 4.83
CA ARG A 49 1.45 12.42 5.80
C ARG A 49 0.76 13.34 6.80
N TYR A 50 0.84 13.01 8.08
CA TYR A 50 0.22 13.77 9.17
C TYR A 50 1.16 13.81 10.38
N GLN A 51 1.44 15.02 10.92
CA GLN A 51 2.36 15.23 12.04
C GLN A 51 3.73 14.52 11.86
N ASP A 52 4.29 14.57 10.65
CA ASP A 52 5.54 13.87 10.28
C ASP A 52 5.46 12.33 10.23
N HIS A 53 4.32 11.73 10.59
CA HIS A 53 4.05 10.31 10.44
C HIS A 53 3.32 10.02 9.13
N GLN A 54 3.64 8.88 8.51
CA GLN A 54 2.87 8.38 7.37
C GLN A 54 1.77 7.45 7.88
N LEU A 55 0.52 7.87 7.69
CA LEU A 55 -0.67 7.09 8.03
C LEU A 55 -1.19 6.37 6.80
N TYR A 56 -1.66 5.15 6.99
CA TYR A 56 -2.15 4.29 5.93
C TYR A 56 -3.60 3.91 6.19
N PHE A 57 -4.39 3.84 5.11
CA PHE A 57 -5.81 3.52 5.18
C PHE A 57 -6.15 2.30 4.34
N CYS A 58 -7.05 1.48 4.87
CA CYS A 58 -7.52 0.29 4.17
C CYS A 58 -8.46 0.63 3.00
N SER A 59 -9.05 1.83 3.00
CA SER A 59 -10.03 2.29 2.00
C SER A 59 -10.17 3.81 2.01
N ALA A 60 -10.63 4.39 0.90
CA ALA A 60 -10.92 5.82 0.78
C ALA A 60 -11.93 6.34 1.83
N SER A 61 -12.87 5.49 2.26
CA SER A 61 -13.82 5.83 3.32
C SER A 61 -13.14 6.03 4.68
N CYS A 62 -12.11 5.24 5.01
CA CYS A 62 -11.33 5.41 6.23
C CYS A 62 -10.53 6.71 6.16
N GLU A 63 -9.85 6.96 5.04
CA GLU A 63 -9.14 8.24 4.82
C GLU A 63 -10.06 9.45 5.01
N SER A 64 -11.26 9.41 4.43
CA SER A 64 -12.23 10.51 4.52
C SER A 64 -12.72 10.73 5.95
N LYS A 65 -13.01 9.65 6.70
CA LYS A 65 -13.39 9.71 8.11
C LYS A 65 -12.27 10.28 8.97
N PHE A 66 -11.03 9.86 8.70
CA PHE A 66 -9.85 10.38 9.36
C PHE A 66 -9.69 11.88 9.09
N LYS A 67 -9.74 12.31 7.83
CA LYS A 67 -9.66 13.73 7.45
C LYS A 67 -10.74 14.60 8.09
N ALA A 68 -11.94 14.06 8.30
CA ALA A 68 -13.02 14.77 8.97
C ALA A 68 -12.74 14.98 10.47
N HIS A 69 -12.10 14.01 11.14
CA HIS A 69 -11.87 14.04 12.59
C HIS A 69 -10.50 13.46 12.97
N PRO A 70 -9.36 14.03 12.52
CA PRO A 70 -8.05 13.42 12.69
C PRO A 70 -7.63 13.35 14.17
N ASP A 71 -7.99 14.39 14.94
CA ASP A 71 -7.71 14.49 16.37
C ASP A 71 -8.27 13.31 17.17
N ARG A 72 -9.45 12.81 16.79
CA ARG A 72 -10.12 11.69 17.47
C ARG A 72 -9.41 10.35 17.31
N TYR A 73 -8.65 10.18 16.24
CA TYR A 73 -8.01 8.90 15.91
C TYR A 73 -6.52 8.87 16.26
N LEU A 74 -5.95 10.01 16.65
CA LEU A 74 -4.53 10.13 17.01
C LEU A 74 -4.30 10.30 18.52
N THR A 75 -5.36 10.44 19.29
CA THR A 75 -5.28 10.55 20.75
C THR A 75 -4.92 9.25 21.47
N GLU A 76 -4.79 8.11 20.77
CA GLU A 76 -4.53 6.80 21.40
C GLU A 76 -3.06 6.33 21.33
N ASP A 77 -2.15 7.06 20.67
CA ASP A 77 -0.74 6.67 20.47
C ASP A 77 0.29 7.60 21.17
N ALA A 78 -0.10 8.27 22.27
CA ALA A 78 0.79 9.21 23.00
C ALA A 78 1.03 8.87 24.48
N SER A 79 0.72 7.65 24.92
CA SER A 79 1.01 7.25 26.30
C SER A 79 1.24 5.74 26.41
N GLU A 80 2.50 5.31 26.28
CA GLU A 80 3.26 4.64 27.36
C GLU A 80 4.77 4.61 27.04
#